data_AF-F3GHW7-F1
#
_entry.id   AF-F3GHW7-F1
#
_cell.length_a   1.000
_cell.length_b   1.000
_cell.length_c   1.000
_cell.angle_alpha   90.00
_cell.angle_beta   90.00
_cell.angle_gamma   90.00
#
_symmetry.space_group_name_H-M   'P 1'
#
loop_
_entity.id
_entity.type
_entity.pdbx_description
1 polymer ?
#
loop_
_entity_poly.entity_id
_entity_poly.type
_entity_poly.pdbx_seq_one_letter_code
_entity_poly.pdbx_strand_id
1 'polypeptide(L)' 'IDVEVWELPSMELGSFLTGIPAPLGLGKVQLADGRWETGFICEAYGLEGARDISHLGGWRAHVQPQ' A
#
# COMPACT_ATOMS: atom_id res chain seq x y z
N ILE A 1 -5.40 7.41 -6.59
CA ILE A 1 -4.26 7.09 -5.71
C ILE A 1 -3.23 6.43 -6.61
N ASP A 2 -2.08 7.06 -6.77
CA ASP A 2 -1.00 6.52 -7.59
C ASP A 2 -0.35 5.32 -6.89
N VAL A 3 -0.07 4.29 -7.67
CA VAL A 3 0.54 3.03 -7.22
C VAL A 3 1.60 2.57 -8.20
N GLU A 4 2.55 1.78 -7.71
CA GLU A 4 3.55 1.12 -8.53
C GLU A 4 3.29 -0.39 -8.46
N VAL A 5 3.29 -1.06 -9.62
CA VAL A 5 3.11 -2.51 -9.72
C VAL A 5 4.47 -3.14 -10.01
N TRP A 6 4.87 -4.07 -9.16
CA TRP A 6 6.16 -4.76 -9.23
C TRP A 6 5.94 -6.27 -9.33
N GLU A 7 6.79 -6.94 -10.11
CA GLU A 7 6.88 -8.39 -10.10
C GLU A 7 7.82 -8.83 -8.97
N LEU A 8 7.36 -9.77 -8.14
CA LEU A 8 8.15 -10.35 -7.04
C LEU A 8 8.33 -11.86 -7.28
N PRO A 9 9.57 -12.39 -7.20
CA PRO A 9 9.78 -13.83 -7.22
C PRO A 9 9.02 -14.51 -6.08
N SER A 10 8.30 -15.59 -6.38
CA SER A 10 7.46 -16.29 -5.38
C SER A 10 8.25 -16.78 -4.17
N MET A 11 9.52 -17.16 -4.37
CA MET A 11 10.41 -17.62 -3.31
C MET A 11 10.75 -16.51 -2.29
N GLU A 12 10.69 -15.24 -2.70
CA GLU A 12 10.99 -14.09 -1.85
C GLU A 12 9.73 -13.51 -1.17
N LEU A 13 8.54 -14.03 -1.46
CA LEU A 13 7.31 -13.51 -0.86
C LEU A 13 7.33 -13.64 0.67
N GLY A 14 7.87 -14.75 1.20
CA GLY A 14 7.95 -14.97 2.64
C GLY A 14 8.85 -13.95 3.33
N SER A 15 10.08 -13.76 2.84
CA SER A 15 11.03 -12.78 3.38
C SER A 15 10.46 -11.36 3.27
N PHE A 16 9.84 -11.02 2.13
CA PHE A 16 9.17 -9.74 1.94
C PHE A 16 8.05 -9.50 2.98
N LEU A 17 7.18 -10.49 3.19
CA LEU A 17 6.08 -10.42 4.17
C LEU A 17 6.59 -10.18 5.59
N THR A 18 7.73 -10.78 5.99
CA THR A 18 8.31 -10.54 7.33
C THR A 18 8.76 -9.10 7.55
N GLY A 19 8.99 -8.35 6.48
CA GLY A 19 9.37 -6.94 6.53
C GLY A 19 8.19 -5.97 6.64
N ILE A 20 6.94 -6.45 6.63
CA ILE A 20 5.74 -5.62 6.68
C ILE A 20 5.25 -5.54 8.15
N PRO A 21 5.47 -4.41 8.85
CA PRO A 21 5.02 -4.28 10.23
C PRO A 21 3.52 -4.01 10.31
N ALA A 22 2.90 -4.42 11.42
CA ALA A 22 1.57 -3.95 11.79
C ALA A 22 1.55 -2.40 11.83
N PRO A 23 0.46 -1.74 11.36
CA PRO A 23 -0.85 -2.29 10.96
C PRO A 23 -0.97 -2.68 9.48
N LEU A 24 0.15 -2.77 8.74
CA LEU A 24 0.13 -3.04 7.31
C LEU A 24 0.07 -4.53 7.00
N GLY A 25 -0.48 -4.86 5.83
CA GLY A 25 -0.50 -6.22 5.29
C GLY A 25 -0.64 -6.22 3.77
N LEU A 26 -0.64 -7.42 3.18
CA LEU A 26 -0.96 -7.60 1.76
C LEU A 26 -2.39 -8.11 1.58
N GLY A 27 -3.14 -7.43 0.74
CA GLY A 27 -4.52 -7.75 0.37
C GLY A 27 -4.74 -7.58 -1.13
N LYS A 28 -6.00 -7.71 -1.55
CA LYS A 28 -6.39 -7.46 -2.94
C LYS A 28 -6.81 -6.01 -3.12
N VAL A 29 -6.24 -5.36 -4.13
CA VAL A 29 -6.55 -3.98 -4.53
C VAL A 29 -6.99 -3.97 -5.98
N GLN A 30 -7.96 -3.11 -6.30
CA GLN A 30 -8.41 -2.92 -7.67
C GLN A 30 -7.69 -1.72 -8.30
N LEU A 31 -7.05 -1.93 -9.43
CA LEU A 31 -6.44 -0.88 -10.23
C LEU A 31 -7.51 -0.13 -11.04
N ALA A 32 -7.17 1.07 -11.50
CA ALA A 32 -8.07 1.90 -12.30
C ALA A 32 -8.49 1.25 -13.64
N ASP A 33 -7.65 0.34 -14.16
CA ASP A 33 -7.94 -0.47 -15.35
C ASP A 33 -8.87 -1.67 -15.07
N GLY A 34 -9.29 -1.84 -13.82
CA GLY A 34 -10.19 -2.91 -13.37
C GLY A 34 -9.50 -4.19 -12.93
N ARG A 35 -8.17 -4.33 -13.12
CA ARG A 35 -7.43 -5.51 -12.65
C ARG A 35 -7.36 -5.58 -11.13
N TRP A 36 -7.30 -6.80 -10.61
CA TRP A 36 -7.10 -7.06 -9.19
C TRP A 36 -5.70 -7.58 -8.94
N GLU A 37 -4.90 -6.81 -8.21
CA GLU A 37 -3.53 -7.17 -7.87
C GLU A 37 -3.36 -7.34 -6.36
N THR A 38 -2.25 -7.95 -5.95
CA THR A 38 -1.85 -7.95 -4.54
C THR A 38 -1.19 -6.61 -4.22
N GLY A 39 -1.69 -5.90 -3.20
CA GLY A 39 -1.19 -4.59 -2.79
C GLY A 39 -1.22 -4.39 -1.28
N PHE A 40 -0.56 -3.33 -0.81
CA PHE A 40 -0.56 -2.97 0.60
C PHE A 40 -1.95 -2.49 1.05
N ILE A 41 -2.37 -2.99 2.19
CA ILE A 41 -3.58 -2.57 2.91
C ILE A 41 -3.21 -2.24 4.36
N CYS A 42 -4.12 -1.57 5.07
CA CYS A 42 -3.99 -1.23 6.47
C CYS A 42 -5.20 -1.76 7.22
N GLU A 43 -4.97 -2.35 8.40
CA GLU A 43 -6.06 -2.71 9.31
C GLU A 43 -6.81 -1.47 9.81
N ALA A 44 -8.10 -1.61 10.10
CA ALA A 44 -8.97 -0.47 10.44
C ALA A 44 -8.48 0.32 11.67
N TYR A 45 -7.89 -0.35 12.66
CA TYR A 45 -7.36 0.33 13.86
C TYR A 45 -6.16 1.23 13.53
N GLY A 46 -5.42 0.95 12.46
CA GLY A 46 -4.30 1.78 12.02
C GLY A 46 -4.72 3.16 11.50
N LEU A 47 -6.02 3.38 11.28
CA LEU A 47 -6.57 4.67 10.84
C LEU A 47 -6.96 5.58 12.01
N GLU A 48 -6.97 5.07 13.24
CA GLU A 48 -7.35 5.86 14.41
C GLU A 48 -6.34 7.00 14.65
N GLY A 49 -6.81 8.25 14.61
CA GLY A 49 -5.96 9.44 14.72
C GLY A 49 -5.08 9.74 13.49
N ALA A 50 -5.18 8.93 12.43
CA ALA A 50 -4.43 9.14 11.20
C ALA A 50 -4.96 10.35 10.42
N ARG A 51 -4.06 11.04 9.72
CA ARG A 51 -4.42 12.15 8.83
C ARG A 51 -4.88 11.61 7.47
N ASP A 52 -6.04 12.07 7.01
CA ASP A 52 -6.46 11.82 5.64
C ASP A 52 -5.61 12.64 4.65
N ILE A 53 -4.95 11.93 3.73
CA ILE A 53 -4.11 12.48 2.67
C ILE A 53 -4.65 12.13 1.26
N SER A 54 -5.86 11.60 1.16
CA SER A 54 -6.45 11.12 -0.10
C SER A 54 -6.53 12.20 -1.17
N HIS A 55 -6.75 13.45 -0.76
CA HIS A 55 -6.80 14.62 -1.65
C HIS A 55 -5.47 14.91 -2.37
N LEU A 56 -4.34 14.36 -1.89
CA LEU A 56 -3.02 14.53 -2.51
C LEU A 56 -2.78 13.56 -3.66
N GLY A 57 -3.67 12.58 -3.87
CA GLY A 57 -3.59 11.65 -5.01
C GLY A 57 -2.50 10.58 -4.89
N GLY A 58 -1.58 10.64 -3.93
CA GLY A 58 -0.58 9.61 -3.70
C GLY A 58 0.48 9.98 -2.66
N TRP A 59 1.26 8.99 -2.24
CA TRP A 59 2.27 9.15 -1.18
C TRP A 59 3.40 10.13 -1.56
N ARG A 60 3.85 10.08 -2.82
CA ARG A 60 4.92 10.97 -3.32
C ARG A 60 4.56 12.45 -3.15
N ALA A 61 3.31 12.83 -3.38
CA ALA A 61 2.85 14.22 -3.19
C ALA A 61 2.79 14.61 -1.70
N HIS A 62 2.52 13.66 -0.80
CA HIS A 62 2.48 13.91 0.64
C HIS A 62 3.86 14.16 1.25
N VAL A 63 4.88 13.43 0.82
CA VAL A 63 6.24 13.48 1.41
C VAL A 63 7.17 14.50 0.74
N GLN A 64 6.67 15.26 -0.25
CA GLN A 64 7.47 16.33 -0.85
C GLN A 64 7.80 17.41 0.19
N PRO A 65 9.04 17.92 0.21
CA PRO A 65 9.36 19.10 1.01
C PRO A 65 8.48 20.27 0.59
N GLN A 66 8.01 21.05 1.57
CA GLN A 66 7.41 22.35 1.33
C GLN A 66 8.48 23.40 1.09
#